data_AF-A0A3R9MMQ7-F1
#
_entry.id   AF-A0A3R9MMQ7-F1
#
_cell.length_a   1.000
_cell.length_b   1.000
_cell.length_c   1.000
_cell.angle_alpha   90.00
_cell.angle_beta   90.00
_cell.angle_gamma   90.00
#
_symmetry.space_group_name_H-M   'P 1'
#
loop_
_entity.id
_entity.type
_entity.pdbx_description
1 polymer ?
#
loop_
_entity_poly.entity_id
_entity_poly.type
_entity_poly.pdbx_seq_one_letter_code
_entity_poly.pdbx_strand_id
1 'polypeptide(L)'
;MPYFLPDQDSLQEIFGAYMAKGLRFEVKPDAYFGCHALKVLFAEGSNAAPVFPLPPEKMQTPEAAQQWLEQLRDTQLALITRGMLE
;
A
#
# COMPACT_ATOMS: atom_id res chain seq x y z
N MET A 1 15.83 0.09 15.32
CA MET A 1 15.38 -1.14 14.65
C MET A 1 15.25 -0.85 13.17
N PRO A 2 15.78 -1.72 12.28
CA PRO A 2 15.58 -1.53 10.84
C PRO A 2 14.09 -1.73 10.55
N TYR A 3 13.44 -0.69 10.07
CA TYR A 3 12.11 -0.82 9.46
C TYR A 3 12.33 -1.39 8.07
N PHE A 4 11.78 -2.57 7.82
CA PHE A 4 11.72 -3.12 6.48
C PHE A 4 10.63 -2.37 5.72
N LEU A 5 11.05 -1.49 4.82
CA LEU A 5 10.14 -0.80 3.91
C LEU A 5 10.11 -1.59 2.60
N PRO A 6 8.92 -1.90 2.08
CA PRO A 6 8.81 -2.63 0.83
C PRO A 6 9.30 -1.76 -0.33
N ASP A 7 10.26 -2.26 -1.08
CA ASP A 7 10.76 -1.64 -2.30
C ASP A 7 9.72 -1.68 -3.43
N GLN A 8 9.96 -0.91 -4.50
CA GLN A 8 9.07 -0.89 -5.65
C GLN A 8 8.86 -2.28 -6.28
N ASP A 9 9.90 -3.13 -6.28
CA ASP A 9 9.81 -4.48 -6.84
C ASP A 9 8.81 -5.36 -6.06
N SER A 10 8.87 -5.33 -4.73
CA SER A 10 7.89 -6.01 -3.86
C SER A 10 6.48 -5.45 -4.02
N LEU A 11 6.34 -4.12 -4.15
CA LEU A 11 5.05 -3.50 -4.43
C LEU A 11 4.49 -3.93 -5.79
N GLN A 12 5.34 -4.06 -6.81
CA GLN A 12 4.95 -4.53 -8.14
C GLN A 12 4.56 -6.01 -8.12
N GLU A 13 5.25 -6.86 -7.36
CA GLU A 13 4.90 -8.27 -7.22
C GLU A 13 3.51 -8.44 -6.58
N ILE A 14 3.23 -7.68 -5.51
CA ILE A 14 1.98 -7.80 -4.75
C ILE A 14 0.81 -7.09 -5.44
N PHE A 15 1.05 -5.86 -5.91
CA PHE A 15 0.02 -4.96 -6.46
C PHE A 15 0.07 -4.82 -7.98
N GLY A 16 0.90 -5.59 -8.70
CA GLY A 16 1.08 -5.45 -10.15
C GLY A 16 -0.21 -5.50 -10.96
N ALA A 17 -1.18 -6.31 -10.53
CA ALA A 17 -2.51 -6.36 -11.15
C ALA A 17 -3.29 -5.04 -11.01
N TYR A 18 -3.12 -4.32 -9.89
CA TYR A 18 -3.71 -3.00 -9.67
C TYR A 18 -2.91 -1.91 -10.38
N MET A 19 -1.58 -2.03 -10.42
CA MET A 19 -0.73 -1.12 -11.18
C MET A 19 -1.03 -1.15 -12.68
N ALA A 20 -1.28 -2.34 -13.23
CA ALA A 20 -1.73 -2.52 -14.61
C ALA A 20 -3.10 -1.87 -14.89
N LYS A 21 -3.94 -1.69 -13.86
CA LYS A 21 -5.21 -0.95 -13.92
C LYS A 21 -5.05 0.56 -13.74
N GLY A 22 -3.82 1.06 -13.60
CA GLY A 22 -3.51 2.49 -13.47
C GLY A 22 -3.38 3.00 -12.04
N LEU A 23 -3.38 2.13 -11.02
CA LEU A 23 -3.09 2.54 -9.64
C LEU A 23 -1.57 2.68 -9.45
N ARG A 24 -1.14 3.65 -8.64
CA ARG A 24 0.27 3.78 -8.24
C ARG A 24 0.39 3.64 -6.73
N PHE A 25 1.41 2.93 -6.28
CA PHE A 25 1.66 2.65 -4.88
C PHE A 25 2.97 3.32 -4.48
N GLU A 26 2.94 4.08 -3.41
CA GLU A 26 4.10 4.86 -2.96
C GLU A 26 4.23 4.78 -1.44
N VAL A 27 5.41 4.41 -0.96
CA VAL A 27 5.71 4.39 0.48
C VAL A 27 6.35 5.71 0.85
N LYS A 28 5.74 6.45 1.76
CA LYS A 28 6.28 7.71 2.27
C LYS A 28 6.14 7.82 3.78
N PRO A 29 7.06 8.51 4.45
CA PRO A 29 6.85 8.89 5.84
C PRO A 29 5.61 9.78 5.95
N ASP A 30 4.72 9.44 6.88
CA ASP A 30 3.49 10.18 7.13
C ASP A 30 3.49 10.73 8.57
N ALA A 31 3.46 12.05 8.67
CA ALA A 31 3.55 12.75 9.96
C ALA A 31 2.29 12.57 10.81
N TYR A 32 1.14 12.27 10.20
CA TYR A 32 -0.11 12.05 10.92
C TYR A 32 -0.09 10.72 11.68
N PHE A 33 0.47 9.68 11.08
CA PHE A 33 0.60 8.37 11.72
C PHE A 33 1.89 8.20 12.54
N GLY A 34 2.86 9.12 12.40
CA GLY A 34 4.17 8.99 13.04
C GLY A 34 4.98 7.79 12.54
N CYS A 35 4.62 7.24 11.39
CA CYS A 35 5.25 6.08 10.76
C CYS A 35 5.26 6.22 9.22
N HIS A 36 5.80 5.22 8.52
CA HIS A 36 5.66 5.17 7.07
C HIS A 36 4.24 4.74 6.71
N ALA A 37 3.73 5.24 5.60
CA ALA A 37 2.43 4.86 5.07
C ALA A 37 2.54 4.52 3.59
N LEU A 38 1.71 3.56 3.17
CA LEU A 38 1.48 3.21 1.78
C LEU A 38 0.36 4.10 1.24
N LYS A 39 0.72 5.00 0.34
CA LYS A 39 -0.22 5.84 -0.39
C LYS A 39 -0.58 5.17 -1.70
N VAL A 40 -1.88 5.02 -1.95
CA VAL A 40 -2.41 4.50 -3.20
C VAL A 40 -2.97 5.66 -4.01
N LEU A 41 -2.28 6.02 -5.08
CA LEU A 41 -2.72 7.04 -6.01
C LEU A 41 -3.56 6.36 -7.09
N PHE A 42 -4.83 6.75 -7.21
CA PHE A 42 -5.61 6.39 -8.39
C PHE A 42 -5.10 7.16 -9.61
N ALA A 43 -5.52 6.72 -10.80
CA ALA A 43 -5.09 7.30 -12.07
C ALA A 43 -5.26 8.83 -12.14
N GLU A 44 -4.57 9.43 -13.10
CA GLU A 44 -4.42 10.89 -13.28
C GLU A 44 -5.77 11.63 -13.19
N GLY A 45 -5.87 12.55 -12.23
CA GLY A 45 -7.09 13.33 -11.95
C GLY A 45 -7.78 13.04 -10.62
N SER A 46 -7.39 11.98 -9.89
CA SER A 46 -7.99 11.66 -8.59
C SER A 46 -7.37 12.44 -7.42
N ASN A 47 -8.18 13.20 -6.70
CA ASN A 47 -7.75 13.99 -5.53
C ASN A 47 -7.87 13.22 -4.20
N ALA A 48 -8.44 12.01 -4.23
CA ALA A 48 -8.55 11.10 -3.10
C ALA A 48 -7.57 9.94 -3.30
N ALA A 49 -6.74 9.68 -2.30
CA ALA A 49 -5.79 8.57 -2.30
C ALA A 49 -5.87 7.90 -0.93
N PRO A 50 -6.29 6.62 -0.82
CA PRO A 50 -6.28 5.95 0.46
C PRO A 50 -4.83 5.81 0.93
N VAL A 51 -4.63 6.15 2.19
CA VAL A 51 -3.34 6.08 2.88
C VAL A 51 -3.47 4.99 3.93
N PHE A 52 -2.56 4.03 3.88
CA PHE A 52 -2.53 2.93 4.82
C PHE A 52 -1.28 3.02 5.68
N PRO A 53 -1.40 3.07 7.01
CA PRO A 53 -0.23 3.06 7.87
C PRO A 53 0.52 1.73 7.72
N LEU A 54 1.86 1.81 7.74
CA LEU A 54 2.75 0.65 7.80
C LEU A 54 3.21 0.50 9.26
N PRO A 55 2.51 -0.31 10.07
CA PRO A 55 2.77 -0.40 11.49
C PRO A 55 4.14 -1.04 11.76
N PRO A 56 4.94 -0.47 12.68
CA PRO A 56 6.29 -0.96 13.00
C PRO A 56 6.37 -2.45 13.30
N GLU A 57 5.37 -2.93 14.02
CA GLU A 57 5.24 -4.33 14.45
C GLU A 57 5.13 -5.31 13.28
N LYS A 58 4.60 -4.88 12.13
CA LYS A 58 4.49 -5.70 10.91
C LYS A 58 5.63 -5.45 9.93
N MET A 59 6.45 -4.43 10.17
CA MET A 59 7.57 -4.04 9.30
C MET A 59 8.92 -4.46 9.87
N GLN A 60 8.96 -5.41 10.82
CA GLN A 60 10.20 -5.88 11.43
C GLN A 60 10.98 -6.85 10.54
N THR A 61 10.28 -7.60 9.68
CA THR A 61 10.85 -8.59 8.77
C THR A 61 10.23 -8.46 7.38
N PRO A 62 10.96 -8.85 6.31
CA PRO A 62 10.42 -8.86 4.95
C PRO A 62 9.15 -9.71 4.83
N GLU A 63 9.12 -10.89 5.46
CA GLU A 63 7.96 -11.78 5.44
C GLU A 63 6.73 -11.16 6.11
N ALA A 64 6.90 -10.50 7.27
CA ALA A 64 5.80 -9.84 7.96
C ALA A 64 5.27 -8.63 7.17
N ALA A 65 6.17 -7.88 6.53
CA ALA A 65 5.80 -6.74 5.69
C ALA A 65 5.02 -7.22 4.45
N GLN A 66 5.50 -8.28 3.80
CA GLN A 66 4.82 -8.88 2.64
C GLN A 66 3.42 -9.37 3.04
N GLN A 67 3.30 -10.14 4.12
CA GLN A 67 2.00 -10.62 4.62
C GLN A 67 1.03 -9.48 4.94
N TRP A 68 1.51 -8.39 5.54
CA TRP A 68 0.69 -7.20 5.78
C TRP A 68 0.17 -6.57 4.49
N LEU A 69 1.04 -6.40 3.48
CA LEU A 69 0.68 -5.85 2.18
C LEU A 69 -0.30 -6.76 1.42
N GLU A 70 -0.11 -8.07 1.48
CA GLU A 70 -1.02 -9.05 0.87
C GLU A 70 -2.40 -9.01 1.52
N GLN A 71 -2.47 -8.93 2.85
CA GLN A 71 -3.76 -8.76 3.54
C GLN A 71 -4.41 -7.43 3.16
N LEU A 72 -3.63 -6.35 3.04
CA LEU A 72 -4.13 -5.05 2.62
C LEU A 72 -4.69 -5.09 1.18
N ARG A 73 -4.01 -5.80 0.27
CA ARG A 73 -4.47 -6.08 -1.09
C ARG A 73 -5.83 -6.77 -1.09
N ASP A 74 -5.96 -7.84 -0.31
CA ASP A 74 -7.11 -8.75 -0.35
C ASP A 74 -8.34 -8.16 0.37
N THR A 75 -8.11 -7.38 1.42
CA THR A 75 -9.18 -6.81 2.23
C THR A 75 -9.50 -5.37 1.84
N GLN A 76 -8.61 -4.43 2.12
CA GLN A 76 -8.87 -2.99 2.00
C GLN A 76 -8.91 -2.53 0.54
N LEU A 77 -7.93 -2.93 -0.28
CA LEU A 77 -7.86 -2.53 -1.69
C LEU A 77 -8.98 -3.16 -2.52
N ALA A 78 -9.32 -4.42 -2.25
CA ALA A 78 -10.45 -5.08 -2.90
C ALA A 78 -11.77 -4.36 -2.59
N LEU A 79 -11.99 -3.94 -1.33
CA LEU A 79 -13.17 -3.17 -0.93
C LEU A 79 -13.23 -1.81 -1.64
N ILE A 80 -12.12 -1.06 -1.65
CA ILE A 80 -12.08 0.28 -2.23
C ILE A 80 -12.24 0.23 -3.75
N THR A 81 -11.57 -0.70 -4.42
CA THR A 81 -11.68 -0.84 -5.88
C THR A 81 -13.03 -1.40 -6.32
N ARG A 82 -13.71 -2.19 -5.49
CA ARG A 82 -15.07 -2.67 -5.75
C ARG A 82 -16.10 -1.54 -5.60
N GLY A 83 -15.97 -0.68 -4.59
CA GLY A 83 -16.85 0.48 -4.41
C GLY A 83 -16.64 1.62 -5.41
N MET A 84 -15.58 1.57 -6.23
CA MET A 84 -15.33 2.53 -7.32
C MET A 84 -15.90 2.10 -8.68
N LEU A 85 -16.37 0.85 -8.80
CA LEU A 85 -16.93 0.28 -10.03
C LEU A 85 -18.46 0.31 -10.08
N GLU A 86 -19.11 0.93 -9.09
CA GLU A 86 -20.57 1.14 -9.01
C GLU A 86 -20.97 2.58 -9.34
#